data_AF-A0A519T6F2-F1
#
_entry.id   AF-A0A519T6F2-F1
#
_cell.length_a   1.000
_cell.length_b   1.000
_cell.length_c   1.000
_cell.angle_alpha   90.00
_cell.angle_beta   90.00
_cell.angle_gamma   90.00
#
_symmetry.space_group_name_H-M   'P 1'
#
loop_
_entity.id
_entity.type
_entity.pdbx_description
1 polymer ?
#
loop_
_entity_poly.entity_id
_entity_poly.type
_entity_poly.pdbx_seq_one_letter_code
_entity_poly.pdbx_strand_id
1 'polypeptide(L)'
;MTSIQIEKVIDLWRSDGIKLSPPLTVELIKEAEEILSFQFPEDFKQFYLKLDGFVDWDWTSNMFSMWPLARIVEEYRCESDKNFIVFADYLINSHHLGFVKGRYGVFKNDCIVYELIAGDFSETVALINADSITLY
;
A
#
# COMPACT_ATOMS: atom_id res chain seq x y z
N MET A 1 10.20 -4.99 -10.01
CA MET A 1 9.60 -4.17 -11.08
C MET A 1 10.50 -2.97 -11.40
N THR A 2 10.62 -2.50 -12.66
CA THR A 2 11.47 -1.33 -12.98
C THR A 2 10.76 -0.01 -12.69
N SER A 3 11.47 1.07 -12.34
CA SER A 3 10.88 2.40 -12.04
C SER A 3 9.91 2.93 -13.12
N ILE A 4 10.17 2.57 -14.38
CA ILE A 4 9.35 2.91 -15.56
C ILE A 4 7.94 2.31 -15.48
N GLN A 5 7.77 1.14 -14.87
CA GLN A 5 6.46 0.50 -14.75
C GLN A 5 5.58 1.18 -13.70
N ILE A 6 6.17 1.67 -12.60
CA ILE A 6 5.44 2.40 -11.56
C ILE A 6 4.88 3.73 -12.10
N GLU A 7 5.68 4.48 -12.86
CA GLU A 7 5.22 5.74 -13.46
C GLU A 7 4.02 5.54 -14.39
N LYS A 8 4.04 4.48 -15.20
CA LYS A 8 2.92 4.13 -16.08
C LYS A 8 1.64 3.81 -15.30
N VAL A 9 1.74 3.11 -14.17
CA VAL A 9 0.59 2.81 -13.32
C VAL A 9 0.04 4.09 -12.69
N ILE A 10 0.90 4.97 -12.18
CA ILE A 10 0.51 6.26 -11.62
C ILE A 10 -0.19 7.14 -12.66
N ASP A 11 0.35 7.20 -13.88
CA ASP A 11 -0.26 7.97 -14.98
C ASP A 11 -1.61 7.39 -15.41
N LEU A 12 -1.74 6.06 -15.42
CA LEU A 12 -3.01 5.38 -15.69
C LEU A 12 -4.07 5.77 -14.65
N TRP A 13 -3.76 5.61 -13.36
CA TRP A 13 -4.68 6.01 -12.28
C TRP A 13 -5.08 7.48 -12.35
N ARG A 14 -4.13 8.37 -12.69
CA ARG A 14 -4.44 9.78 -12.91
C ARG A 14 -5.39 9.97 -14.10
N SER A 15 -5.19 9.23 -15.19
CA SER A 15 -6.05 9.29 -16.37
C SER A 15 -7.45 8.72 -16.13
N ASP A 16 -7.56 7.74 -15.22
CA ASP A 16 -8.82 7.16 -14.76
C ASP A 16 -9.58 8.06 -13.78
N GLY A 17 -9.00 9.22 -13.42
CA GLY A 17 -9.61 10.20 -12.55
C GLY A 17 -9.46 9.93 -11.06
N ILE A 18 -8.64 8.94 -10.67
CA ILE A 18 -8.31 8.68 -9.27
C ILE A 18 -7.55 9.88 -8.71
N LYS A 19 -8.01 10.39 -7.58
CA LYS A 19 -7.38 11.49 -6.87
C LYS A 19 -6.14 10.96 -6.15
N LEU A 20 -5.00 11.47 -6.58
CA LEU A 20 -3.69 11.07 -6.10
C LEU A 20 -3.13 12.10 -5.12
N SER A 21 -2.60 11.64 -3.99
CA SER A 21 -1.93 12.51 -3.02
C SER A 21 -0.55 12.94 -3.55
N PRO A 22 -0.04 14.12 -3.13
CA PRO A 22 1.29 14.57 -3.54
C PRO A 22 2.38 13.61 -3.04
N PRO A 23 3.57 13.60 -3.67
CA PRO A 23 4.68 12.75 -3.22
C PRO A 23 5.16 13.09 -1.80
N LEU A 24 5.70 12.10 -1.08
CA LEU A 24 6.32 12.28 0.22
C LEU A 24 7.79 12.71 0.15
N THR A 25 8.31 13.14 1.30
CA THR A 25 9.76 13.31 1.52
C THR A 25 10.35 12.11 2.24
N VAL A 26 11.68 11.96 2.15
CA VAL A 26 12.42 10.90 2.84
C VAL A 26 12.28 10.99 4.35
N GLU A 27 12.19 12.22 4.89
CA GLU A 27 12.06 12.49 6.31
C GLU A 27 10.73 11.97 6.86
N LEU A 28 9.63 12.19 6.14
CA LEU A 28 8.31 11.70 6.53
C LEU A 28 8.25 10.16 6.52
N ILE A 29 8.88 9.53 5.54
CA ILE A 29 9.00 8.07 5.49
C ILE A 29 9.77 7.55 6.71
N LYS A 30 10.91 8.16 7.05
CA LYS A 30 11.70 7.77 8.22
C LYS A 30 10.93 7.94 9.53
N GLU A 31 10.21 9.04 9.69
CA GLU A 31 9.37 9.27 10.87
C GLU A 31 8.31 8.17 11.01
N ALA A 32 7.65 7.80 9.90
CA ALA A 32 6.71 6.69 9.91
C ALA A 32 7.38 5.35 10.25
N GLU A 33 8.56 5.05 9.69
CA GLU A 33 9.32 3.84 10.03
C GLU A 33 9.64 3.75 11.53
N GLU A 34 10.00 4.87 12.17
CA GLU A 34 10.22 4.96 13.61
C GLU A 34 8.94 4.68 14.41
N ILE A 35 7.82 5.32 14.05
CA ILE A 35 6.51 5.14 14.71
C ILE A 35 6.02 3.69 14.57
N LEU A 36 6.16 3.13 13.39
CA LEU A 36 5.74 1.77 13.07
C LEU A 36 6.70 0.72 13.63
N SER A 37 7.91 1.13 14.04
CA SER A 37 9.01 0.21 14.38
C SER A 37 9.22 -0.84 13.26
N PHE A 38 9.27 -0.36 12.03
CA PHE A 38 9.36 -1.17 10.81
C PHE A 38 10.15 -0.41 9.75
N GLN A 39 10.94 -1.13 8.96
CA GLN A 39 11.67 -0.57 7.83
C GLN A 39 10.94 -0.97 6.55
N PHE A 40 10.46 0.02 5.80
CA PHE A 40 9.78 -0.24 4.55
C PHE A 40 10.76 -0.76 3.50
N PRO A 41 10.33 -1.70 2.63
CA PRO A 41 11.15 -2.15 1.53
C PRO A 41 11.44 -0.97 0.57
N GLU A 42 12.57 -1.05 -0.14
CA GLU A 42 13.04 0.06 -0.97
C GLU A 42 12.03 0.47 -2.04
N ASP A 43 11.34 -0.50 -2.63
CA ASP A 43 10.37 -0.25 -3.68
C ASP A 43 9.09 0.44 -3.18
N PHE A 44 8.65 0.16 -1.95
CA PHE A 44 7.61 0.95 -1.27
C PHE A 44 8.05 2.41 -1.13
N LYS A 45 9.26 2.66 -0.62
CA LYS A 45 9.76 4.03 -0.43
C LYS A 45 9.87 4.77 -1.76
N GLN A 46 10.39 4.12 -2.80
CA GLN A 46 10.48 4.71 -4.15
C GLN A 46 9.11 5.05 -4.74
N PHE A 47 8.09 4.25 -4.45
CA PHE A 47 6.72 4.56 -4.84
C PHE A 47 6.16 5.77 -4.08
N TYR A 48 6.30 5.79 -2.75
CA TYR A 48 5.77 6.87 -1.91
C TYR A 48 6.48 8.22 -2.11
N LEU A 49 7.74 8.20 -2.56
CA LEU A 49 8.45 9.40 -3.03
C LEU A 49 7.94 9.94 -4.38
N LYS A 50 7.05 9.21 -5.06
CA LYS A 50 6.36 9.64 -6.28
C LYS A 50 4.87 9.90 -6.08
N LEU A 51 4.25 9.22 -5.11
CA LEU A 51 2.81 9.24 -4.86
C LEU A 51 2.48 8.76 -3.44
N ASP A 52 1.89 9.61 -2.60
CA ASP A 52 1.45 9.24 -1.24
C ASP A 52 0.06 8.57 -1.21
N GLY A 53 -0.12 7.53 -2.02
CA GLY A 53 -1.41 6.83 -2.14
C GLY A 53 -2.55 7.71 -2.70
N PHE A 54 -3.78 7.31 -2.43
CA PHE A 54 -4.99 7.95 -2.95
C PHE A 54 -5.57 8.92 -1.93
N VAL A 55 -6.21 9.98 -2.41
CA VAL A 55 -6.84 10.97 -1.53
C VAL A 55 -8.08 10.38 -0.89
N ASP A 56 -8.23 10.57 0.43
CA ASP A 56 -9.35 10.07 1.24
C ASP A 56 -9.55 8.54 1.12
N TRP A 57 -10.62 8.13 0.45
CA TRP A 57 -11.04 6.75 0.21
C TRP A 57 -11.24 6.51 -1.29
N ASP A 58 -10.63 7.33 -2.14
CA ASP A 58 -10.69 7.08 -3.57
C ASP A 58 -10.08 5.72 -3.88
N TRP A 59 -10.52 5.11 -4.98
CA TRP A 59 -10.21 3.72 -5.28
C TRP A 59 -10.14 3.44 -6.78
N THR A 60 -9.52 2.32 -7.12
CA THR A 60 -9.55 1.78 -8.49
C THR A 60 -10.97 1.35 -8.87
N SER A 61 -11.23 1.09 -10.15
CA SER A 61 -12.52 0.50 -10.61
C SER A 61 -12.91 -0.77 -9.85
N ASN A 62 -11.90 -1.50 -9.37
CA ASN A 62 -12.03 -2.71 -8.58
C ASN A 62 -11.86 -2.47 -7.08
N MET A 63 -12.17 -1.26 -6.62
CA MET A 63 -12.40 -0.89 -5.22
C MET A 63 -11.20 -1.08 -4.29
N PHE A 64 -9.98 -1.08 -4.83
CA PHE A 64 -8.76 -1.00 -4.03
C PHE A 64 -8.40 0.46 -3.75
N SER A 65 -8.17 0.78 -2.48
CA SER A 65 -7.69 2.07 -2.03
C SER A 65 -6.26 1.94 -1.51
N MET A 66 -5.31 2.65 -2.12
CA MET A 66 -3.94 2.76 -1.63
C MET A 66 -3.87 3.88 -0.60
N TRP A 67 -3.38 3.60 0.61
CA TRP A 67 -3.44 4.57 1.71
C TRP A 67 -2.30 5.57 1.65
N PRO A 68 -2.58 6.87 1.92
CA PRO A 68 -1.54 7.80 2.31
C PRO A 68 -0.81 7.32 3.57
N LEU A 69 0.48 7.62 3.67
CA LEU A 69 1.31 7.19 4.80
C LEU A 69 0.79 7.71 6.15
N ALA A 70 0.20 8.90 6.14
CA ALA A 70 -0.47 9.45 7.32
C ALA A 70 -1.59 8.52 7.84
N ARG A 71 -2.40 7.94 6.93
CA ARG A 71 -3.45 6.99 7.27
C ARG A 71 -2.87 5.66 7.75
N ILE A 72 -1.81 5.15 7.10
CA ILE A 72 -1.10 3.95 7.56
C ILE A 72 -0.69 4.11 9.03
N VAL A 73 -0.12 5.26 9.39
CA VAL A 73 0.31 5.55 10.76
C VAL A 73 -0.88 5.72 11.71
N GLU A 74 -1.94 6.41 11.30
CA GLU A 74 -3.14 6.61 12.12
C GLU A 74 -3.84 5.29 12.43
N GLU A 75 -4.12 4.48 11.42
CA GLU A 75 -4.76 3.18 11.56
C GLU A 75 -3.90 2.24 12.38
N TYR A 76 -2.59 2.20 12.12
CA TYR A 76 -1.66 1.42 12.94
C TYR A 76 -1.71 1.81 14.41
N ARG A 77 -1.94 3.08 14.79
CA ARG A 77 -2.07 3.49 16.20
C ARG A 77 -3.34 2.92 16.84
N CYS A 78 -4.43 2.89 16.09
CA CYS A 78 -5.74 2.38 16.52
C CYS A 78 -5.80 0.84 16.58
N GLU A 79 -5.03 0.15 15.74
CA GLU A 79 -5.07 -1.31 15.63
C GLU A 79 -4.55 -2.04 16.85
N SER A 80 -5.14 -3.19 17.16
CA SER A 80 -4.67 -4.04 18.26
C SER A 80 -3.46 -4.89 17.86
N ASP A 81 -3.44 -5.39 16.62
CA ASP A 81 -2.30 -6.13 16.09
C ASP A 81 -1.25 -5.18 15.52
N LYS A 82 -0.16 -4.99 16.26
CA LYS A 82 0.99 -4.18 15.84
C LYS A 82 1.97 -4.91 14.92
N ASN A 83 1.67 -6.15 14.51
CA ASN A 83 2.51 -6.92 13.60
C ASN A 83 2.16 -6.72 12.13
N PHE A 84 0.96 -6.22 11.82
CA PHE A 84 0.51 -6.03 10.45
C PHE A 84 0.39 -4.54 10.13
N ILE A 85 1.05 -4.12 9.05
CA ILE A 85 1.10 -2.73 8.60
C ILE A 85 0.35 -2.66 7.29
N VAL A 86 -0.89 -2.21 7.36
CA VAL A 86 -1.79 -2.07 6.21
C VAL A 86 -1.37 -0.87 5.38
N PHE A 87 -1.28 -1.03 4.07
CA PHE A 87 -1.04 0.07 3.13
C PHE A 87 -2.13 0.19 2.06
N ALA A 88 -3.02 -0.80 1.94
CA ALA A 88 -4.16 -0.74 1.05
C ALA A 88 -5.32 -1.58 1.58
N ASP A 89 -6.53 -1.22 1.17
CA ASP A 89 -7.73 -1.97 1.48
C ASP A 89 -8.59 -2.20 0.24
N TYR A 90 -9.36 -3.29 0.28
CA TYR A 90 -10.44 -3.56 -0.66
C TYR A 90 -11.78 -3.24 0.01
N LEU A 91 -12.64 -2.51 -0.69
CA LEU A 91 -14.04 -2.26 -0.32
C LEU A 91 -14.20 -1.76 1.13
N ILE A 92 -13.54 -0.66 1.48
CA ILE A 92 -13.68 0.02 2.77
C ILE A 92 -13.39 -0.96 3.93
N ASN A 93 -12.16 -1.48 3.96
CA ASN A 93 -11.65 -2.40 4.98
C ASN A 93 -12.29 -3.81 4.98
N SER A 94 -12.81 -4.30 3.84
CA SER A 94 -13.26 -5.70 3.74
C SER A 94 -12.08 -6.67 3.80
N HIS A 95 -10.99 -6.35 3.09
CA HIS A 95 -9.71 -7.07 3.17
C HIS A 95 -8.57 -6.05 3.19
N HIS A 96 -7.50 -6.37 3.90
CA HIS A 96 -6.33 -5.51 4.02
C HIS A 96 -5.12 -6.12 3.33
N LEU A 97 -4.34 -5.28 2.65
CA LEU A 97 -3.04 -5.62 2.10
C LEU A 97 -1.95 -4.90 2.89
N GLY A 98 -0.91 -5.62 3.27
CA GLY A 98 0.09 -5.06 4.17
C GLY A 98 1.34 -5.90 4.34
N PHE A 99 2.24 -5.37 5.18
CA PHE A 99 3.44 -6.07 5.59
C PHE A 99 3.24 -6.73 6.95
N VAL A 100 3.73 -7.96 7.11
CA VAL A 100 3.83 -8.61 8.41
C VAL A 100 5.25 -8.47 8.93
N LYS A 101 5.44 -7.88 10.13
CA LYS A 101 6.75 -7.71 10.75
C LYS A 101 7.50 -9.05 10.86
N GLY A 102 8.77 -9.03 10.47
CA GLY A 102 9.63 -10.22 10.49
C GLY A 102 9.38 -11.23 9.36
N ARG A 103 8.47 -10.95 8.43
CA ARG A 103 8.21 -11.78 7.24
C ARG A 103 8.53 -11.01 5.96
N TYR A 104 9.05 -11.73 4.97
CA TYR A 104 9.31 -11.18 3.64
C TYR A 104 8.05 -11.27 2.78
N GLY A 105 7.80 -10.22 1.99
CA GLY A 105 6.68 -10.11 1.07
C GLY A 105 5.49 -9.32 1.60
N VAL A 106 4.44 -9.27 0.78
CA VAL A 106 3.17 -8.60 1.07
C VAL A 106 2.09 -9.65 1.31
N PHE A 107 1.24 -9.37 2.29
CA PHE A 107 0.20 -10.28 2.74
C PHE A 107 -1.19 -9.66 2.62
N LYS A 108 -2.16 -10.50 2.26
CA LYS A 108 -3.59 -10.25 2.44
C LYS A 108 -4.01 -10.74 3.83
N ASN A 109 -4.83 -9.96 4.52
CA ASN A 109 -5.49 -10.32 5.77
C ASN A 109 -7.01 -10.24 5.59
N ASP A 110 -7.68 -11.37 5.81
CA ASP A 110 -9.14 -11.55 5.79
C ASP A 110 -9.73 -11.88 7.17
N CYS A 111 -9.02 -11.47 8.23
CA CYS A 111 -9.32 -11.71 9.64
C CYS A 111 -9.00 -13.12 10.16
N ILE A 112 -8.53 -14.06 9.32
CA ILE A 112 -8.24 -15.43 9.74
C ILE A 112 -6.74 -15.73 9.61
N VAL A 113 -6.13 -15.41 8.47
CA VAL A 113 -4.71 -15.69 8.20
C VAL A 113 -4.03 -14.61 7.37
N TYR A 114 -2.71 -14.51 7.52
CA TYR A 114 -1.85 -13.75 6.62
C TYR A 114 -1.44 -14.60 5.42
N GLU A 115 -2.09 -14.38 4.28
CA GLU A 115 -1.81 -15.03 3.01
C GLU A 115 -0.77 -14.23 2.22
N LEU A 116 0.34 -14.86 1.81
CA LEU A 116 1.36 -14.20 0.98
C LEU A 116 0.81 -14.02 -0.45
N ILE A 117 0.71 -12.78 -0.92
CA ILE A 117 0.17 -12.46 -2.26
C ILE A 117 1.24 -12.00 -3.25
N ALA A 118 2.37 -11.50 -2.75
CA ALA A 118 3.46 -10.99 -3.58
C ALA A 118 4.80 -11.03 -2.83
N GLY A 119 5.90 -11.18 -3.56
CA GLY A 119 7.25 -11.15 -3.01
C GLY A 119 7.73 -9.73 -2.68
N ASP A 120 7.19 -8.72 -3.37
CA ASP A 120 7.51 -7.31 -3.13
C ASP A 120 6.31 -6.37 -3.30
N PHE A 121 6.49 -5.11 -2.92
CA PHE A 121 5.43 -4.11 -2.98
C PHE A 121 5.05 -3.77 -4.41
N SER A 122 6.05 -3.68 -5.30
CA SER A 122 5.82 -3.36 -6.71
C SER A 122 4.95 -4.39 -7.42
N GLU A 123 5.18 -5.67 -7.15
CA GLU A 123 4.34 -6.76 -7.63
C GLU A 123 2.91 -6.62 -7.13
N THR A 124 2.71 -6.20 -5.87
CA THR A 124 1.37 -5.91 -5.35
C THR A 124 0.67 -4.78 -6.13
N VAL A 125 1.39 -3.69 -6.41
CA VAL A 125 0.87 -2.59 -7.24
C VAL A 125 0.47 -3.08 -8.64
N ALA A 126 1.28 -3.98 -9.23
CA ALA A 126 0.95 -4.59 -10.52
C ALA A 126 -0.31 -5.46 -10.44
N LEU A 127 -0.48 -6.24 -9.37
CA LEU A 127 -1.67 -7.08 -9.14
C LEU A 127 -2.93 -6.23 -8.97
N ILE A 128 -2.85 -5.13 -8.22
CA ILE A 128 -3.97 -4.18 -8.04
C ILE A 128 -4.34 -3.57 -9.38
N ASN A 129 -3.36 -3.11 -10.16
CA ASN A 129 -3.61 -2.49 -11.46
C ASN A 129 -4.12 -3.49 -12.51
N ALA A 130 -3.76 -4.77 -12.39
CA ALA A 130 -4.18 -5.82 -13.30
C ALA A 130 -5.47 -6.51 -12.88
N ASP A 131 -6.13 -6.04 -11.82
CA ASP A 131 -7.38 -6.63 -11.33
C ASP A 131 -7.25 -8.14 -11.05
N SER A 132 -6.12 -8.53 -10.47
CA SER A 132 -5.76 -9.95 -10.33
C SER A 132 -6.70 -10.70 -9.39
N ILE A 133 -7.14 -11.90 -9.83
CA ILE A 133 -8.01 -12.78 -9.03
C ILE A 133 -7.37 -13.20 -7.70
N THR A 134 -6.04 -13.19 -7.60
CA THR A 134 -5.30 -13.54 -6.37
C THR A 134 -5.60 -12.59 -5.20
N LEU A 135 -6.09 -11.37 -5.48
CA LEU A 135 -6.41 -10.39 -4.45
C LEU A 135 -7.78 -10.61 -3.78
N TYR A 136 -8.61 -11.51 -4.32
CA TYR A 136 -9.94 -11.86 -3.82
C TYR A 136 -9.90 -13.23 -3.16
#